data_AF-A0A968QAL5-F1
#
_entry.id   AF-A0A968QAL5-F1
#
_cell.length_a   1.000
_cell.length_b   1.000
_cell.length_c   1.000
_cell.angle_alpha   90.00
_cell.angle_beta   90.00
_cell.angle_gamma   90.00
#
_symmetry.space_group_name_H-M   'P 1'
#
loop_
_entity.id
_entity.type
_entity.pdbx_description
1 polymer ?
#
loop_
_entity_poly.entity_id
_entity_poly.type
_entity_poly.pdbx_seq_one_letter_code
_entity_poly.pdbx_strand_id
1 'polypeptide(L)'
;MKPGDQKLKHSKSVIEALRIERTSLNQKQFAEACSIPMKTYQRWVLGKTESRPNLVQLKKMCRLLKIEKVDELPDDFSEKFP
;
A
#
# COMPACT_ATOMS: atom_id res chain seq x y z
N MET A 1 -5.55 -18.39 18.16
CA MET A 1 -4.99 -17.17 17.51
C MET A 1 -4.82 -17.48 16.04
N LYS A 2 -5.32 -16.65 15.12
CA LYS A 2 -5.24 -16.93 13.68
C LYS A 2 -3.85 -16.46 13.16
N PRO A 3 -3.20 -17.20 12.26
CA PRO A 3 -1.86 -16.86 11.75
C PRO A 3 -1.75 -15.54 10.96
N GLY A 4 -2.86 -14.78 10.79
CA GLY A 4 -2.87 -13.45 10.17
C GLY A 4 -2.58 -12.29 11.14
N ASP A 5 -2.82 -12.46 12.45
CA ASP A 5 -2.77 -11.37 13.44
C ASP A 5 -1.34 -10.86 13.76
N GLN A 6 -0.30 -11.64 13.44
CA GLN A 6 1.10 -11.27 13.75
C GLN A 6 1.75 -10.35 12.71
N LYS A 7 1.29 -10.35 11.44
CA LYS A 7 1.92 -9.52 10.39
C LYS A 7 1.55 -8.04 10.48
N LEU A 8 0.38 -7.73 11.04
CA LEU A 8 -0.15 -6.36 11.17
C LEU A 8 0.61 -5.50 12.18
N LYS A 9 1.20 -6.12 13.22
CA LYS A 9 1.85 -5.38 14.32
C LYS A 9 3.16 -4.65 13.94
N HIS A 10 3.63 -4.75 12.69
CA HIS A 10 4.87 -4.12 12.23
C HIS A 10 4.75 -3.23 10.99
N SER A 11 3.59 -3.15 10.33
CA SER A 11 3.41 -2.30 9.15
C SER A 11 3.37 -0.83 9.55
N LYS A 12 4.31 -0.05 9.02
CA LYS A 12 4.46 1.37 9.37
C LYS A 12 3.56 2.30 8.57
N SER A 13 2.86 1.81 7.54
CA SER A 13 1.96 2.62 6.72
C SER A 13 0.77 1.83 6.17
N VAL A 14 -0.28 2.57 5.79
CA VAL A 14 -1.51 2.06 5.16
C VAL A 14 -1.20 1.24 3.90
N ILE A 15 -0.38 1.74 2.98
CA ILE A 15 -0.03 1.00 1.75
C ILE A 15 0.67 -0.33 2.03
N GLU A 16 1.49 -0.40 3.09
CA GLU A 16 2.19 -1.63 3.43
C GLU A 16 1.23 -2.64 4.05
N ALA A 17 0.34 -2.21 4.94
CA ALA A 17 -0.69 -3.07 5.50
C ALA A 17 -1.62 -3.60 4.40
N LEU A 18 -2.18 -2.72 3.56
CA LEU A 18 -3.06 -3.13 2.46
C LEU A 18 -2.37 -4.12 1.51
N ARG A 19 -1.10 -3.91 1.17
CA ARG A 19 -0.34 -4.86 0.34
C ARG A 19 -0.23 -6.22 1.01
N ILE A 20 0.12 -6.26 2.30
CA ILE A 20 0.31 -7.51 3.06
C ILE A 20 -1.00 -8.27 3.24
N GLU A 21 -2.08 -7.55 3.52
CA GLU A 21 -3.40 -8.14 3.77
C GLU A 21 -4.07 -8.63 2.48
N ARG A 22 -3.92 -7.89 1.39
CA ARG A 22 -4.76 -8.08 0.19
C ARG A 22 -4.01 -8.70 -0.98
N THR A 23 -2.68 -8.85 -0.88
CA THR A 23 -1.84 -9.39 -1.95
C THR A 23 -0.77 -10.34 -1.42
N SER A 24 -0.22 -11.19 -2.30
CA SER A 24 0.98 -11.99 -2.04
C SER A 24 2.27 -11.33 -2.54
N LEU A 25 2.19 -10.10 -3.06
CA LEU A 25 3.31 -9.42 -3.69
C LEU A 25 4.27 -8.87 -2.64
N ASN A 26 5.57 -9.04 -2.84
CA ASN A 26 6.57 -8.31 -2.07
C ASN A 26 6.62 -6.82 -2.49
N GLN A 27 7.36 -5.98 -1.75
CA GLN A 27 7.40 -4.54 -2.02
C GLN A 27 7.85 -4.21 -3.46
N LYS A 28 8.89 -4.89 -3.97
CA LYS A 28 9.41 -4.67 -5.33
C LYS A 28 8.36 -5.01 -6.38
N GLN A 29 7.76 -6.20 -6.26
CA GLN A 29 6.74 -6.67 -7.19
C GLN A 29 5.50 -5.75 -7.21
N PHE A 30 5.06 -5.30 -6.03
CA PHE A 30 3.93 -4.39 -5.93
C PHE A 30 4.24 -3.03 -6.57
N ALA A 31 5.41 -2.47 -6.29
CA ALA A 31 5.85 -1.20 -6.86
C ALA A 31 5.97 -1.28 -8.39
N GLU A 32 6.59 -2.33 -8.93
CA GLU A 32 6.67 -2.59 -10.39
C GLU A 32 5.29 -2.72 -11.02
N ALA A 33 4.41 -3.53 -10.42
CA ALA A 33 3.06 -3.75 -10.92
C ALA A 33 2.22 -2.46 -10.95
N CYS A 34 2.44 -1.56 -9.99
CA CYS A 34 1.84 -0.24 -9.94
C CYS A 34 2.55 0.82 -10.79
N SER A 35 3.71 0.50 -11.40
CA SER A 35 4.58 1.47 -12.07
C SER A 35 5.02 2.63 -11.16
N ILE A 36 5.38 2.29 -9.92
CA ILE A 36 5.93 3.21 -8.92
C ILE A 36 7.42 2.89 -8.77
N PRO A 37 8.32 3.89 -8.88
CA PRO A 37 9.73 3.65 -8.57
C PRO A 37 9.90 3.13 -7.14
N MET A 38 10.72 2.09 -6.95
CA MET A 38 10.89 1.43 -5.65
C MET A 38 11.29 2.41 -4.53
N LYS A 39 12.15 3.39 -4.84
CA LYS A 39 12.55 4.44 -3.90
C LYS A 39 11.38 5.31 -3.45
N THR A 40 10.45 5.62 -4.36
CA THR A 40 9.22 6.38 -4.05
C THR A 40 8.31 5.56 -3.16
N TYR A 41 8.06 4.28 -3.52
CA TYR A 41 7.26 3.37 -2.72
C TYR A 41 7.81 3.25 -1.29
N GLN A 42 9.13 3.06 -1.12
CA GLN A 42 9.75 3.00 0.20
C GLN A 42 9.60 4.30 1.00
N ARG A 43 9.64 5.47 0.35
CA ARG A 43 9.40 6.74 1.05
C ARG A 43 7.96 6.83 1.56
N TRP A 44 6.98 6.32 0.81
CA TRP A 44 5.58 6.23 1.27
C TRP A 44 5.45 5.26 2.45
N VAL A 45 6.10 4.08 2.37
CA VAL A 45 6.11 3.10 3.48
C VAL A 45 6.70 3.69 4.77
N LEU A 46 7.73 4.53 4.64
CA LEU A 46 8.36 5.17 5.79
C LEU A 46 7.62 6.43 6.29
N GLY A 47 6.59 6.90 5.57
CA GLY A 47 5.91 8.17 5.84
C GLY A 47 6.82 9.40 5.62
N LYS A 48 7.82 9.30 4.75
CA LYS A 48 8.77 10.41 4.45
C LYS A 48 8.23 11.41 3.43
N THR A 49 7.14 11.08 2.76
CA THR A 49 6.47 11.91 1.77
C THR A 49 5.06 11.39 1.60
N GLU A 50 4.11 12.30 1.34
CA GLU A 50 2.75 11.96 0.98
C GLU A 50 2.70 11.04 -0.25
N SER A 51 1.72 10.16 -0.28
CA SER A 51 1.46 9.34 -1.46
C SER A 51 0.69 10.16 -2.49
N ARG A 52 1.36 10.53 -3.58
CA ARG A 52 0.77 11.22 -4.72
C ARG A 52 0.83 10.34 -5.98
N PRO A 53 0.14 9.18 -6.02
CA PRO A 53 0.08 8.38 -7.23
C PRO A 53 -0.67 9.15 -8.32
N ASN A 54 -0.19 9.09 -9.56
CA ASN A 54 -0.99 9.56 -10.69
C ASN A 54 -2.18 8.62 -10.93
N LEU A 55 -3.11 9.02 -11.80
CA LEU A 55 -4.35 8.26 -12.03
C LEU A 55 -4.09 6.82 -12.53
N VAL A 56 -3.04 6.59 -13.32
CA VAL A 56 -2.68 5.25 -13.81
C VAL A 56 -2.15 4.39 -12.65
N GLN A 57 -1.29 4.94 -11.80
CA GLN A 57 -0.77 4.28 -10.61
C GLN A 57 -1.91 3.97 -9.63
N LEU A 58 -2.81 4.92 -9.39
CA LEU A 58 -3.96 4.75 -8.51
C LEU A 58 -4.87 3.63 -9.00
N LYS A 59 -5.24 3.60 -10.29
CA LYS A 59 -6.05 2.51 -10.87
C LYS A 59 -5.40 1.13 -10.69
N LYS A 60 -4.07 1.05 -10.88
CA LYS A 60 -3.32 -0.20 -10.68
C LYS A 60 -3.30 -0.60 -9.21
N MET A 61 -3.08 0.34 -8.31
CA MET A 61 -3.16 0.13 -6.87
C MET A 61 -4.54 -0.38 -6.47
N CYS A 62 -5.63 0.28 -6.88
CA CYS A 62 -7.00 -0.17 -6.58
C CYS A 62 -7.25 -1.60 -7.07
N ARG A 63 -6.84 -1.91 -8.30
CA ARG A 63 -7.00 -3.27 -8.87
C ARG A 63 -6.24 -4.32 -8.08
N LEU A 64 -4.99 -4.05 -7.70
CA LEU A 64 -4.16 -5.01 -6.96
C LEU A 64 -4.61 -5.15 -5.51
N LEU A 65 -5.01 -4.04 -4.88
CA LEU A 65 -5.50 -3.99 -3.50
C LEU A 65 -6.98 -4.35 -3.37
N LYS A 66 -7.65 -4.73 -4.48
CA LYS A 66 -9.07 -5.07 -4.52
C LYS A 66 -9.95 -4.00 -3.85
N ILE A 67 -9.65 -2.73 -4.17
CA ILE A 67 -10.46 -1.58 -3.77
C ILE A 67 -11.48 -1.36 -4.88
N GLU A 68 -12.75 -1.61 -4.58
CA GLU A 68 -13.83 -1.57 -5.56
C GLU A 68 -14.61 -0.26 -5.51
N LYS A 69 -14.58 0.43 -4.36
CA LYS A 69 -15.34 1.65 -4.12
C LYS A 69 -14.47 2.79 -3.63
N VAL A 70 -14.96 4.02 -3.82
CA VAL A 70 -14.21 5.24 -3.46
C VAL A 70 -14.13 5.44 -1.95
N ASP A 71 -15.13 5.01 -1.20
CA ASP A 71 -15.18 5.06 0.27
C ASP A 71 -14.19 4.11 0.96
N GLU A 72 -13.66 3.13 0.22
CA GLU A 72 -12.60 2.22 0.69
C GLU A 72 -11.19 2.77 0.45
N LEU A 73 -11.04 3.87 -0.32
CA LEU A 73 -9.76 4.50 -0.54
C LEU A 73 -9.31 5.21 0.73
N PRO A 74 -8.04 5.02 1.17
CA PRO A 74 -7.49 5.87 2.20
C PRO A 74 -7.28 7.29 1.66
N ASP A 75 -7.38 8.28 2.55
CA ASP A 75 -7.08 9.67 2.22
C ASP A 75 -5.61 9.84 1.81
N ASP A 76 -4.68 9.16 2.50
CA ASP A 76 -3.28 9.02 2.07
C ASP A 76 -2.72 7.61 2.36
N PHE A 77 -2.23 6.96 1.31
CA PHE A 77 -1.54 5.67 1.39
C PHE A 77 -0.25 5.68 2.22
N SER A 78 0.34 6.85 2.47
CA SER A 78 1.54 7.02 3.27
C SER A 78 1.30 7.18 4.78
N GLU A 79 0.04 7.34 5.20
CA GLU A 79 -0.33 7.48 6.60
C GLU A 79 0.10 6.28 7.42
N LYS A 80 0.53 6.56 8.66
CA LYS A 80 0.87 5.52 9.63
C LYS A 80 -0.37 5.19 10.45
N PHE A 81 -0.54 3.92 10.80
CA PHE A 81 -1.49 3.57 11.85
C PHE A 81 -1.05 4.23 13.16
N PRO A 82 -1.98 4.79 13.95
CA PRO A 82 -1.69 5.30 15.28
C PRO A 82 -1.16 4.20 16.22
#